data_AF-A0A7C3GL71-F1
#
_entry.id   AF-A0A7C3GL71-F1
#
_cell.length_a   1.000
_cell.length_b   1.000
_cell.length_c   1.000
_cell.angle_alpha   90.00
_cell.angle_beta   90.00
_cell.angle_gamma   90.00
#
_symmetry.space_group_name_H-M   'P 1'
#
loop_
_entity.id
_entity.type
_entity.pdbx_description
1 polymer ?
#
loop_
_entity_poly.entity_id
_entity_poly.type
_entity_poly.pdbx_seq_one_letter_code
_entity_poly.pdbx_strand_id
1 'polypeptide(L)'
;MKVFWVTLVTVFLAELGDKTQLAALMLAAREKRFLPVFLGAALALVLASAVGVAAGRLLGDLLPVKLLRLLSGTIFILLGILILWGKM
;
A
#
# COMPACT_ATOMS: atom_id res chain seq x y z
N MET A 1 -18.17 -12.67 4.27
CA MET A 1 -16.93 -13.50 4.19
C MET A 1 -16.18 -13.41 2.86
N LYS A 2 -16.84 -13.34 1.69
CA LYS A 2 -16.14 -13.24 0.38
C LYS A 2 -15.15 -12.07 0.29
N VAL A 3 -15.56 -10.87 0.71
CA VAL A 3 -14.73 -9.65 0.65
C VAL A 3 -13.46 -9.79 1.48
N PHE A 4 -13.54 -10.37 2.67
CA PHE A 4 -12.38 -10.59 3.53
C PHE A 4 -11.30 -11.42 2.83
N TRP A 5 -11.66 -12.56 2.24
CA TRP A 5 -10.70 -13.43 1.57
C TRP A 5 -10.12 -12.80 0.30
N VAL A 6 -10.94 -12.11 -0.49
CA VAL A 6 -10.47 -11.40 -1.69
C VAL A 6 -9.48 -10.31 -1.29
N THR A 7 -9.84 -9.44 -0.34
CA THR A 7 -8.95 -8.37 0.12
C THR A 7 -7.68 -8.93 0.75
N LEU A 8 -7.78 -9.97 1.58
CA LEU A 8 -6.62 -10.59 2.21
C LEU A 8 -5.64 -11.12 1.16
N VAL A 9 -6.11 -11.90 0.18
CA VAL A 9 -5.25 -12.47 -0.87
C VAL A 9 -4.68 -11.37 -1.77
N THR A 10 -5.50 -10.42 -2.21
CA THR A 10 -5.05 -9.35 -3.11
C THR A 10 -4.03 -8.43 -2.45
N VAL A 11 -4.30 -7.97 -1.22
CA VAL A 11 -3.36 -7.11 -0.49
C VAL A 11 -2.10 -7.88 -0.12
N PHE A 12 -2.22 -9.13 0.33
CA PHE A 12 -1.06 -9.97 0.64
C PHE A 12 -0.15 -10.15 -0.57
N LEU A 13 -0.70 -10.47 -1.75
CA LEU A 13 0.08 -10.60 -2.98
C LEU A 13 0.65 -9.27 -3.47
N ALA A 14 -0.09 -8.18 -3.34
CA ALA A 14 0.36 -6.85 -3.77
C ALA A 14 1.54 -6.33 -2.92
N GLU A 15 1.54 -6.65 -1.63
CA GLU A 15 2.57 -6.19 -0.69
C GLU A 15 3.77 -7.14 -0.61
N LEU A 16 3.65 -8.38 -1.13
CA LEU A 16 4.66 -9.41 -0.95
C LEU A 16 6.00 -9.03 -1.61
N GLY A 17 7.04 -8.86 -0.80
CA GLY A 17 8.37 -8.51 -1.29
C GLY A 17 8.57 -7.03 -1.62
N ASP A 18 7.66 -6.15 -1.18
CA ASP A 18 7.87 -4.71 -1.30
C ASP A 18 9.05 -4.22 -0.45
N LYS A 19 9.61 -3.07 -0.84
CA LYS A 19 10.71 -2.37 -0.16
C LYS A 19 10.41 -2.13 1.33
N THR A 20 9.15 -1.89 1.68
CA THR A 20 8.73 -1.71 3.07
C THR A 20 8.90 -2.98 3.90
N GLN A 21 8.60 -4.16 3.34
CA GLN A 21 8.81 -5.46 4.01
C GLN A 21 10.29 -5.79 4.15
N LEU A 22 11.11 -5.49 3.14
CA LEU A 22 12.56 -5.63 3.23
C LEU A 22 13.17 -4.72 4.31
N ALA A 23 12.68 -3.48 4.42
CA ALA A 23 13.10 -2.56 5.49
C ALA A 23 12.73 -3.09 6.88
N ALA A 24 11.52 -3.62 7.06
CA ALA A 24 11.10 -4.24 8.31
C ALA A 24 11.96 -5.47 8.66
N LEU A 25 12.30 -6.31 7.68
CA LEU A 25 13.19 -7.46 7.84
C LEU A 25 14.60 -7.02 8.25
N MET A 26 15.16 -6.01 7.59
CA MET A 26 16.47 -5.45 7.92
C MET A 26 16.49 -4.86 9.34
N LEU A 27 15.43 -4.15 9.74
CA LEU A 27 15.30 -3.62 11.09
C LEU A 27 15.22 -4.73 12.14
N ALA A 28 14.48 -5.80 11.86
CA ALA A 28 14.39 -6.97 12.74
C ALA A 28 15.75 -7.67 12.89
N ALA A 29 16.51 -7.78 11.79
CA ALA A 29 17.85 -8.36 11.78
C ALA A 29 18.87 -7.51 12.56
N ARG A 30 18.76 -6.17 12.49
CA ARG A 30 19.65 -5.23 13.18
C ARG A 30 19.40 -5.17 14.69
N GLU A 31 18.15 -4.98 15.10
CA GLU A 31 17.81 -4.74 16.50
C GLU A 31 17.75 -6.03 17.34
N LYS A 32 17.75 -7.21 16.69
CA LYS A 32 17.60 -8.54 17.33
C LYS A 32 16.36 -8.66 18.24
N ARG A 33 15.42 -7.73 18.12
CA ARG A 33 14.18 -7.65 18.91
C ARG A 33 12.99 -7.88 17.99
N PHE A 34 12.61 -9.15 17.84
CA PHE A 34 11.55 -9.56 16.92
C PHE A 34 10.18 -8.95 17.27
N LEU A 35 9.72 -9.09 18.52
CA LEU A 35 8.37 -8.67 18.93
C LEU A 35 8.07 -7.18 18.67
N PRO A 36 8.93 -6.23 19.11
CA PRO A 36 8.67 -4.80 18.92
C PRO A 36 8.66 -4.40 17.44
N VAL A 37 9.58 -4.95 16.64
CA VAL A 37 9.65 -4.66 15.20
C VAL A 37 8.44 -5.22 14.47
N PHE A 38 8.04 -6.46 14.80
CA PHE A 38 6.84 -7.07 14.24
C PHE A 38 5.58 -6.26 14.56
N LEU A 39 5.37 -5.92 15.84
CA LEU A 39 4.20 -5.15 16.25
C LEU A 39 4.19 -3.75 15.64
N GLY A 40 5.34 -3.07 15.58
CA GLY A 40 5.46 -1.76 14.94
C GLY A 40 5.15 -1.80 13.46
N ALA A 41 5.71 -2.77 12.72
CA ALA A 41 5.46 -2.93 11.29
C ALA A 41 3.99 -3.33 11.00
N ALA A 42 3.42 -4.23 11.81
CA ALA A 42 2.03 -4.63 11.70
C ALA A 42 1.08 -3.46 11.96
N LEU A 43 1.32 -2.68 13.01
CA LEU A 43 0.54 -1.47 13.31
C LEU A 43 0.67 -0.43 12.20
N ALA A 44 1.88 -0.20 11.69
CA ALA A 44 2.10 0.72 10.58
C ALA A 44 1.30 0.31 9.34
N LEU A 45 1.31 -0.98 8.97
CA LEU A 45 0.54 -1.50 7.83
C LEU A 45 -0.97 -1.32 8.02
N VAL A 46 -1.48 -1.65 9.22
CA VAL A 46 -2.91 -1.49 9.53
C VAL A 46 -3.32 -0.03 9.47
N LEU A 47 -2.53 0.88 10.04
CA LEU A 47 -2.81 2.32 10.04
C LEU A 47 -2.75 2.91 8.63
N ALA A 48 -1.71 2.58 7.85
CA ALA A 48 -1.60 3.04 6.47
C ALA A 48 -2.79 2.54 5.62
N SER A 49 -3.17 1.28 5.78
CA SER A 49 -4.34 0.71 5.10
C SER A 49 -5.64 1.38 5.54
N ALA A 50 -5.82 1.64 6.83
CA ALA A 50 -7.01 2.30 7.35
C ALA A 50 -7.16 3.73 6.79
N VAL A 51 -6.05 4.48 6.75
CA VAL A 51 -6.02 5.82 6.13
C VAL A 51 -6.35 5.74 4.64
N GLY A 52 -5.75 4.80 3.91
CA GLY A 52 -6.01 4.59 2.49
C GLY A 52 -7.47 4.26 2.19
N VAL A 53 -8.07 3.36 2.97
CA VAL A 53 -9.50 2.99 2.85
C VAL A 53 -10.41 4.17 3.20
N ALA A 54 -10.11 4.91 4.27
CA ALA A 54 -10.89 6.08 4.67
C ALA A 54 -10.86 7.16 3.60
N ALA A 55 -9.67 7.52 3.09
CA ALA A 55 -9.51 8.48 2.01
C ALA A 55 -10.19 8.01 0.72
N GLY A 56 -10.02 6.73 0.36
CA GLY A 56 -10.67 6.14 -0.81
C GLY A 56 -12.19 6.18 -0.74
N ARG A 57 -12.76 5.94 0.45
CA ARG A 57 -14.21 6.05 0.69
C ARG A 57 -14.70 7.48 0.55
N LEU A 58 -14.03 8.43 1.20
CA LEU A 58 -14.37 9.86 1.10
C LEU A 58 -14.33 10.35 -0.34
N LEU A 59 -13.29 10.00 -1.09
CA LEU A 59 -13.16 10.36 -2.50
C LEU A 59 -14.22 9.67 -3.38
N GLY A 60 -14.58 8.43 -3.08
CA GLY A 60 -15.64 7.70 -3.77
C GLY A 60 -17.04 8.28 -3.56
N ASP A 61 -17.29 8.87 -2.37
CA ASP A 61 -18.56 9.52 -2.05
C ASP A 61 -18.65 10.94 -2.67
N LEU A 62 -17.51 11.62 -2.85
CA LEU A 62 -17.44 12.99 -3.37
C LEU A 62 -17.31 13.07 -4.90
N LEU A 63 -16.72 12.07 -5.55
CA LEU A 63 -16.38 12.12 -6.98
C LEU A 63 -16.98 10.95 -7.77
N PRO A 64 -17.40 11.18 -9.03
CA PRO A 64 -17.87 10.12 -9.89
C PRO A 64 -16.75 9.11 -10.19
N VAL A 65 -17.06 7.81 -10.07
CA VAL A 65 -16.11 6.68 -10.25
C VAL A 65 -15.33 6.76 -11.58
N LYS A 66 -15.96 7.26 -12.65
CA LYS A 66 -15.30 7.46 -13.96
C LYS A 66 -14.13 8.44 -13.87
N LEU A 67 -14.30 9.54 -13.14
CA LEU A 67 -13.25 10.54 -12.96
C LEU A 67 -12.13 9.98 -12.09
N LEU A 68 -12.46 9.27 -11.02
CA LEU A 68 -11.50 8.63 -10.13
C LEU A 68 -10.59 7.65 -10.89
N ARG A 69 -11.19 6.83 -11.77
CA ARG A 69 -10.47 5.85 -12.59
C ARG A 69 -9.59 6.51 -13.67
N LEU A 70 -10.06 7.60 -14.27
CA LEU A 70 -9.26 8.34 -15.24
C LEU A 70 -8.04 8.98 -14.58
N LEU A 71 -8.26 9.68 -13.45
CA LEU A 71 -7.19 10.33 -12.69
C LEU A 71 -6.14 9.33 -12.20
N SER A 72 -6.56 8.21 -11.59
CA SER A 72 -5.62 7.19 -11.13
C SER A 72 -4.82 6.60 -12.29
N GLY A 73 -5.48 6.23 -13.39
CA GLY A 73 -4.80 5.72 -14.59
C GLY A 73 -3.78 6.72 -15.17
N THR A 74 -4.15 8.00 -15.28
CA THR A 74 -3.24 9.05 -15.76
C THR A 74 -2.04 9.22 -14.84
N ILE A 75 -2.24 9.23 -13.52
CA ILE A 75 -1.14 9.32 -12.55
C ILE A 75 -0.19 8.13 -12.69
N PHE A 76 -0.72 6.90 -12.77
CA PHE A 76 0.10 5.70 -12.95
C PHE A 76 0.91 5.72 -14.25
N ILE A 77 0.32 6.18 -15.37
CA ILE A 77 1.02 6.33 -16.65
C ILE A 77 2.14 7.37 -16.54
N LEU A 78 1.85 8.53 -15.95
CA LEU A 78 2.84 9.60 -15.75
C LEU A 78 4.02 9.15 -14.88
N LEU A 79 3.74 8.47 -13.77
CA LEU A 79 4.77 7.89 -12.91
C LEU A 79 5.59 6.84 -13.65
N GLY A 80 4.94 5.96 -14.43
CA GLY A 80 5.64 4.97 -15.26
C GLY A 80 6.59 5.62 -16.27
N ILE A 81 6.15 6.68 -16.96
CA ILE A 81 7.00 7.45 -17.89
C ILE A 81 8.17 8.10 -17.15
N LEU A 82 7.92 8.68 -15.97
CA LEU A 82 8.93 9.37 -15.18
C LEU A 82 10.04 8.41 -14.69
N ILE A 83 9.65 7.20 -14.27
CA ILE A 83 10.58 6.11 -13.90
C ILE A 83 11.37 5.66 -15.13
N LEU A 84 10.73 5.47 -16.28
CA LEU A 84 11.43 5.08 -17.52
C LEU A 84 12.44 6.14 -18.00
N TRP A 85 12.16 7.42 -17.74
CA TRP A 85 13.09 8.52 -18.04
C TRP A 85 14.26 8.61 -17.05
N GLY A 86 14.30 7.76 -16.01
CA GLY A 86 15.32 7.79 -14.96
C GLY A 86 15.30 9.09 -14.14
N LYS A 87 14.18 9.81 -14.14
CA LYS A 87 13.99 11.02 -13.32
C LYS A 87 13.54 10.68 -11.89
N MET A 88 13.21 9.42 -11.64
CA MET A 88 12.91 8.79 -10.36
C MET A 88 13.60 7.42 -10.28
#